data_AF-A0A099ZX10-F1
#
_entry.id   AF-A0A099ZX10-F1
#
_cell.length_a   1.000
_cell.length_b   1.000
_cell.length_c   1.000
_cell.angle_alpha   90.00
_cell.angle_beta   90.00
_cell.angle_gamma   90.00
#
_symmetry.space_group_name_H-M   'P 1'
#
loop_
_entity.id
_entity.type
_entity.pdbx_description
1 polymer ?
#
loop_
_entity_poly.entity_id
_entity_poly.type
_entity_poly.pdbx_seq_one_letter_code
_entity_poly.pdbx_strand_id
1 'polypeptide(L)'
;MESAWDQEKNFRPSYIVSVELPQRTGPVNVEDIKADLSDEFSLVSSSSDISQRSSLESKGHIQVCLRVRPFTSLEKENEYQDCVSLEDSTSIVLKP
;
A
#
# COMPACT_ATOMS: atom_id res chain seq x y z
N MET A 1 -47.59 3.61 -5.93
CA MET A 1 -46.98 4.89 -5.53
C MET A 1 -46.42 4.66 -4.15
N GLU A 2 -45.14 4.80 -3.84
CA GLU A 2 -43.98 5.29 -4.56
C GLU A 2 -42.78 4.93 -3.68
N SER A 3 -41.70 4.49 -4.31
CA SER A 3 -40.45 4.09 -3.69
C SER A 3 -39.61 5.29 -3.28
N ALA A 4 -38.96 5.24 -2.12
CA ALA A 4 -37.68 5.91 -1.95
C ALA A 4 -36.83 5.09 -0.98
N TRP A 5 -35.88 4.38 -1.57
CA TRP A 5 -34.72 3.78 -0.94
C TRP A 5 -34.01 4.86 -0.14
N ASP A 6 -34.14 4.86 1.19
CA ASP A 6 -33.32 5.75 1.99
C ASP A 6 -31.94 5.11 2.07
N GLN A 7 -31.02 5.69 1.31
CA GLN A 7 -29.62 5.30 1.19
C GLN A 7 -29.03 5.10 2.59
N GLU A 8 -28.80 3.85 2.98
CA GLU A 8 -27.70 3.52 3.92
C GLU A 8 -26.38 3.81 3.20
N LYS A 9 -26.13 5.10 2.99
CA LYS A 9 -24.85 5.61 2.52
C LYS A 9 -23.90 5.34 3.68
N ASN A 10 -23.13 4.27 3.55
CA ASN A 10 -22.01 3.95 4.41
C ASN A 10 -21.10 5.19 4.51
N PHE A 11 -21.34 6.04 5.50
CA PHE A 11 -20.52 7.21 5.75
C PHE A 11 -19.22 6.68 6.32
N ARG A 12 -18.17 6.69 5.50
CA ARG A 12 -16.81 6.50 6.00
C ARG A 12 -16.57 7.56 7.08
N PRO A 13 -16.23 7.19 8.32
CA PRO A 13 -16.02 8.16 9.40
C PRO A 13 -14.97 9.23 9.08
N SER A 14 -14.06 8.94 8.15
CA SER A 14 -13.03 9.86 7.65
C SER A 14 -13.53 10.93 6.67
N TYR A 15 -14.77 10.82 6.18
CA TYR A 15 -15.35 11.76 5.22
C TYR A 15 -16.25 12.74 5.96
N ILE A 16 -15.73 13.92 6.28
CA ILE A 16 -16.54 14.97 6.88
C ILE A 16 -17.44 15.56 5.78
N VAL A 17 -18.73 15.21 5.82
CA VAL A 17 -19.73 15.62 4.81
C VAL A 17 -20.09 17.11 4.90
N SER A 18 -19.83 17.75 6.05
CA SER A 18 -20.33 19.09 6.35
C SER A 18 -19.26 20.00 6.94
N VAL A 19 -18.07 20.03 6.33
CA VAL A 19 -17.15 21.17 6.53
C VAL A 19 -17.56 22.23 5.54
N GLU A 20 -18.12 23.32 6.05
CA GLU A 20 -18.28 24.56 5.31
C GLU A 20 -16.87 25.06 5.00
N LEU A 21 -16.41 24.83 3.76
CA LEU A 21 -15.08 25.25 3.33
C LEU A 21 -14.99 26.76 3.50
N PRO A 22 -13.99 27.29 4.24
CA PRO A 22 -13.85 28.72 4.43
C PRO A 22 -13.86 29.42 3.07
N GLN A 23 -14.78 30.37 2.87
CA GLN A 23 -14.78 31.17 1.65
C GLN A 23 -13.44 31.88 1.54
N ARG A 24 -12.71 31.57 0.47
CA ARG A 24 -11.35 32.09 0.30
C ARG A 24 -11.43 33.59 0.11
N THR A 25 -10.92 34.32 1.09
CA THR A 25 -10.95 35.79 1.09
C THR A 25 -9.72 36.29 0.32
N GLY A 26 -9.79 36.29 -1.01
CA GLY A 26 -8.84 36.98 -1.87
C GLY A 26 -8.21 36.14 -2.99
N PRO A 27 -7.45 36.80 -3.90
CA PRO A 27 -6.76 36.15 -5.00
C PRO A 27 -5.72 35.15 -4.50
N VAL A 28 -5.56 34.07 -5.24
CA VAL A 28 -4.67 32.97 -4.89
C VAL A 28 -3.47 33.01 -5.81
N ASN A 29 -2.29 33.22 -5.25
CA ASN A 29 -1.05 32.94 -5.95
C ASN A 29 -0.96 31.41 -6.12
N VAL A 30 -0.87 30.96 -7.36
CA VAL A 30 -0.73 29.54 -7.77
C VAL A 30 0.50 29.35 -8.65
N GLU A 31 1.38 30.34 -8.67
CA GLU A 31 2.55 30.37 -9.54
C GLU A 31 3.56 29.29 -9.12
N ASP A 32 3.60 28.94 -7.83
CA ASP A 32 4.38 27.84 -7.25
C ASP A 32 3.91 26.46 -7.73
N ILE A 33 2.59 26.25 -7.89
CA ILE A 33 2.02 24.98 -8.37
C ILE A 33 2.32 24.76 -9.86
N LYS A 34 2.51 25.84 -10.62
CA LYS A 34 2.83 25.80 -12.06
C LYS A 34 4.31 25.56 -12.33
N ALA A 35 5.16 25.51 -11.31
CA ALA A 35 6.57 25.22 -11.47
C ALA A 35 6.75 23.80 -12.03
N ASP A 36 7.45 23.69 -13.15
CA ASP A 36 7.83 22.38 -13.70
C ASP A 36 9.03 21.84 -12.91
N LEU A 37 8.77 20.83 -12.09
CA LEU A 37 9.78 20.17 -11.27
C LEU A 37 10.27 18.85 -11.92
N SER A 38 9.87 18.56 -13.16
CA SER A 38 10.20 17.29 -13.83
C SER A 38 11.71 17.03 -13.93
N ASP A 39 12.49 18.08 -14.13
CA ASP A 39 13.95 18.03 -14.15
C ASP A 39 14.52 17.72 -12.77
N GLU A 40 14.00 18.34 -11.70
CA GLU A 40 14.44 18.09 -10.32
C GLU A 40 14.19 16.62 -9.92
N PHE A 41 13.02 16.07 -10.28
CA PHE A 41 12.70 14.66 -10.04
C PHE A 41 13.54 13.69 -10.89
N SER A 42 13.90 14.08 -12.13
CA SER A 42 14.80 13.28 -12.99
C SER A 42 16.24 13.26 -12.46
N LEU A 43 16.71 14.37 -11.91
CA LEU A 43 18.06 14.49 -11.34
C LEU A 43 18.20 13.69 -10.04
N VAL A 44 17.15 13.58 -9.22
CA VAL A 44 17.14 12.72 -8.02
C VAL A 44 17.28 11.24 -8.39
N SER A 45 16.75 10.81 -9.54
CA SER A 45 16.95 9.45 -10.07
C SER A 45 18.39 9.19 -10.51
N SER A 46 19.07 10.22 -11.05
CA SER A 46 20.45 10.12 -11.54
C SER A 46 21.51 10.29 -10.45
N SER A 47 21.25 11.11 -9.43
CA SER A 47 22.15 11.34 -8.30
C SER A 47 22.23 10.14 -7.34
N SER A 48 21.29 9.19 -7.42
CA SER A 48 21.43 7.92 -6.72
C SER A 48 22.70 7.17 -7.18
N ASP A 49 23.13 7.32 -8.43
CA ASP A 49 24.22 6.53 -9.01
C ASP A 49 25.62 6.89 -8.48
N ILE A 50 25.84 8.12 -7.98
CA ILE A 50 27.16 8.57 -7.50
C ILE A 50 27.46 8.07 -6.08
N SER A 51 26.44 7.86 -5.24
CA SER A 51 26.60 7.18 -3.94
C SER A 51 26.45 5.65 -4.02
N GLN A 52 25.98 5.10 -5.16
CA GLN A 52 25.86 3.65 -5.37
C GLN A 52 27.16 2.99 -5.87
N ARG A 53 28.20 3.75 -6.25
CA ARG A 53 29.50 3.15 -6.65
C ARG A 53 30.21 2.42 -5.50
N SER A 54 29.97 2.82 -4.24
CA SER A 54 30.39 2.05 -3.06
C SER A 54 29.38 0.97 -2.63
N SER A 55 28.28 0.78 -3.38
CA SER A 55 27.27 -0.27 -3.17
C SER A 55 27.38 -1.40 -4.21
N LEU A 56 28.40 -1.37 -5.08
CA LEU A 56 28.74 -2.49 -5.97
C LEU A 56 29.24 -3.73 -5.20
N GLU A 57 29.56 -3.58 -3.92
CA GLU A 57 29.62 -4.69 -2.96
C GLU A 57 28.18 -5.12 -2.65
N SER A 58 27.70 -6.11 -3.43
CA SER A 58 26.42 -6.82 -3.28
C SER A 58 25.36 -6.02 -2.50
N LYS A 59 24.58 -5.19 -3.19
CA LYS A 59 23.33 -4.65 -2.63
C LYS A 59 22.55 -5.84 -2.07
N GLY A 60 22.61 -6.03 -0.75
CA GLY A 60 22.22 -7.28 -0.11
C GLY A 60 20.81 -7.70 -0.51
N HIS A 61 20.55 -8.99 -0.56
CA HIS A 61 19.20 -9.47 -0.88
C HIS A 61 18.18 -8.89 0.10
N ILE A 62 17.01 -8.49 -0.41
CA ILE A 62 15.92 -8.00 0.43
C ILE A 62 15.52 -9.12 1.38
N GLN A 63 15.54 -8.83 2.68
CA GLN A 63 15.07 -9.78 3.68
C GLN A 63 13.54 -9.90 3.58
N VAL A 64 13.08 -11.14 3.44
CA VAL A 64 11.66 -11.47 3.37
C VAL A 64 11.27 -12.39 4.53
N CYS A 65 10.03 -12.27 4.99
CA CYS A 65 9.46 -13.14 6.01
C CYS A 65 8.15 -13.72 5.50
N LEU A 66 7.93 -15.01 5.73
CA LEU A 66 6.68 -15.70 5.40
C LEU A 66 5.91 -16.00 6.70
N ARG A 67 4.58 -15.83 6.68
CA ARG A 67 3.69 -16.18 7.81
C ARG A 67 2.62 -17.17 7.37
N VAL A 68 2.64 -18.36 7.94
CA VAL A 68 1.56 -19.34 7.78
C VAL A 68 0.47 -19.06 8.81
N ARG A 69 -0.77 -18.89 8.35
CA ARG A 69 -1.95 -18.70 9.21
C ARG A 69 -2.50 -20.07 9.63
N PRO A 70 -2.88 -20.29 10.91
CA PRO A 70 -3.61 -21.49 11.31
C PRO A 70 -4.98 -21.61 10.63
N PHE A 71 -5.39 -22.85 10.33
CA PHE A 71 -6.71 -23.11 9.76
C PHE A 71 -7.85 -22.66 10.68
N THR A 72 -8.87 -22.05 10.09
CA THR A 72 -10.14 -21.71 10.77
C THR A 72 -11.02 -22.94 10.92
N SER A 73 -12.03 -22.87 11.78
CA SER A 73 -12.96 -24.00 12.00
C SER A 73 -13.67 -24.45 10.72
N LEU A 74 -14.04 -23.51 9.85
CA LEU A 74 -14.68 -23.81 8.57
C LEU A 74 -13.72 -24.53 7.60
N GLU A 75 -12.44 -24.16 7.59
CA GLU A 75 -11.45 -24.79 6.70
C GLU A 75 -11.05 -26.19 7.13
N LYS A 76 -11.18 -26.50 8.43
CA LYS A 76 -10.93 -27.84 8.98
C LYS A 76 -11.97 -28.89 8.58
N GLU A 77 -13.15 -28.46 8.11
CA GLU A 77 -14.16 -29.39 7.60
C GLU A 77 -13.77 -29.95 6.22
N ASN A 78 -12.85 -29.28 5.51
CA ASN A 78 -12.41 -29.66 4.18
C ASN A 78 -11.21 -30.64 4.20
N GLU A 79 -11.06 -31.43 3.15
CA GLU A 79 -10.07 -32.52 3.03
C GLU A 79 -8.62 -32.00 2.84
N TYR A 80 -8.44 -30.71 2.54
CA TYR A 80 -7.15 -30.11 2.16
C TYR A 80 -6.38 -29.53 3.35
N GLN A 81 -6.17 -30.35 4.38
CA GLN A 81 -5.33 -29.98 5.52
C GLN A 81 -3.85 -30.22 5.24
N ASP A 82 -2.98 -29.55 5.98
CA ASP A 82 -1.53 -29.78 5.99
C ASP A 82 -0.79 -29.60 4.65
N CYS A 83 -1.28 -28.73 3.78
CA CYS A 83 -0.65 -28.36 2.50
C CYS A 83 0.68 -27.59 2.65
N VAL A 84 1.02 -27.14 3.86
CA VAL A 84 2.29 -26.48 4.18
C VAL A 84 2.99 -27.24 5.29
N SER A 85 4.25 -27.60 5.09
CA SER A 85 5.14 -28.14 6.13
C SER A 85 6.39 -27.29 6.29
N LEU A 86 6.84 -27.12 7.53
CA LEU A 86 8.07 -26.40 7.87
C LEU A 86 9.25 -27.38 7.84
N GLU A 87 10.28 -27.08 7.06
CA GLU A 87 11.53 -27.87 7.05
C GLU A 87 12.52 -27.29 8.06
N ASP A 88 12.71 -25.96 8.03
CA ASP A 88 13.52 -25.21 8.99
C ASP A 88 12.98 -23.78 9.19
N SER A 89 13.72 -22.91 9.88
CA SER A 89 13.27 -21.53 10.15
C SER A 89 13.24 -20.61 8.91
N THR A 90 13.77 -21.07 7.78
CA THR A 90 13.94 -20.32 6.53
C THR A 90 13.34 -21.02 5.31
N SER A 91 13.00 -22.31 5.41
CA SER A 91 12.50 -23.17 4.34
C SER A 91 11.14 -23.76 4.70
N ILE A 92 10.23 -23.73 3.71
CA ILE A 92 8.93 -24.39 3.77
C ILE A 92 8.71 -25.25 2.54
N VAL A 93 7.92 -26.31 2.70
CA VAL A 93 7.52 -27.21 1.62
C VAL A 93 6.01 -27.08 1.41
N LEU A 94 5.61 -26.89 0.16
CA LEU A 94 4.22 -26.96 -0.27
C LEU A 94 3.93 -28.38 -0.74
N LYS A 95 2.96 -29.05 -0.10
CA LYS A 95 2.52 -30.38 -0.49
C LYS A 95 1.49 -30.29 -1.62
N PRO A 96 1.56 -31.18 -2.62
CA PRO A 96 0.61 -31.22 -3.72
C PRO A 96 -0.80 -31.65 -3.28
#